data_AF-A0AAD2JX10-F1
#
_entry.id   AF-A0AAD2JX10-F1
#
_cell.length_a   1.000
_cell.length_b   1.000
_cell.length_c   1.000
_cell.angle_alpha   90.00
_cell.angle_beta   90.00
_cell.angle_gamma   90.00
#
_symmetry.space_group_name_H-M   'P 1'
#
loop_
_entity.id
_entity.type
_entity.pdbx_description
1 polymer ?
#
loop_
_entity_poly.entity_id
_entity_poly.type
_entity_poly.pdbx_seq_one_letter_code
_entity_poly.pdbx_strand_id
1 'polypeptide(L)'
;MAPDVALESLRRLGQRWKQYEKAGKWVYGQHPGFWCTGYAFWELHSEAPDLFLHLVRSDRVCFNSDLNHRKLAYDCAAPSSTSFDMAIGPMASSAGGQKVAAVVILSEGRPGKKVRFA
;
A
#
# COMPACT_ATOMS: atom_id res chain seq x y z
N MET A 1 10.80 -27.18 -17.69
CA MET A 1 9.71 -26.42 -18.35
C MET A 1 8.50 -26.45 -17.44
N ALA A 2 7.76 -25.35 -17.32
CA ALA A 2 6.48 -25.36 -16.61
C ALA A 2 5.49 -26.27 -17.39
N PRO A 3 4.60 -27.01 -16.71
CA PRO A 3 3.60 -27.84 -17.38
C PRO A 3 2.68 -27.01 -18.28
N ASP A 4 2.24 -27.55 -19.42
CA ASP A 4 1.40 -26.83 -20.40
C ASP A 4 0.11 -26.27 -19.78
N VAL A 5 -0.48 -27.00 -18.83
CA VAL A 5 -1.66 -26.56 -18.07
C VAL A 5 -1.37 -25.34 -17.19
N ALA A 6 -0.18 -25.25 -16.61
CA ALA A 6 0.22 -24.11 -15.80
C ALA A 6 0.43 -22.87 -16.68
N LEU A 7 1.03 -23.04 -17.86
CA LEU A 7 1.22 -21.95 -18.81
C LEU A 7 -0.12 -21.41 -19.33
N GLU A 8 -1.06 -22.30 -19.65
CA GLU A 8 -2.41 -21.92 -20.08
C GLU A 8 -3.18 -21.17 -18.99
N SER A 9 -3.05 -21.60 -17.73
CA SER A 9 -3.67 -20.91 -16.60
C SER A 9 -3.13 -19.48 -16.43
N LEU A 10 -1.82 -19.27 -16.60
CA LEU A 10 -1.20 -17.94 -16.56
C LEU A 10 -1.66 -17.05 -17.73
N ARG A 11 -1.82 -17.62 -18.93
CA ARG A 11 -2.35 -16.88 -20.10
C ARG A 11 -3.76 -16.37 -19.85
N ARG A 12 -4.64 -17.23 -19.33
CA ARG A 12 -6.01 -16.85 -18.96
C ARG A 12 -6.04 -15.76 -17.91
N LEU A 13 -5.17 -15.84 -16.90
CA LEU A 13 -5.05 -14.82 -15.86
C LEU A 13 -4.65 -13.46 -16.47
N GLY A 14 -3.61 -13.44 -17.31
CA GLY A 14 -3.15 -12.22 -17.97
C GLY A 14 -4.20 -11.60 -18.90
N GLN A 15 -4.94 -12.41 -19.65
CA GLN A 15 -6.05 -11.95 -20.49
C GLN A 15 -7.15 -11.29 -19.65
N ARG A 16 -7.53 -11.90 -18.53
CA ARG A 16 -8.54 -11.34 -17.60
C ARG A 16 -8.10 -10.00 -17.02
N TRP A 17 -6.82 -9.86 -16.63
CA TRP A 17 -6.30 -8.60 -16.11
C TRP A 17 -6.32 -7.48 -17.17
N LYS A 18 -5.94 -7.77 -18.41
CA LYS A 18 -6.06 -6.82 -19.53
C LYS A 18 -7.50 -6.38 -19.77
N GLN A 19 -8.47 -7.28 -19.58
CA GLN A 19 -9.89 -6.91 -19.68
C GLN A 19 -10.32 -5.96 -18.55
N TYR A 20 -9.78 -6.12 -17.33
CA TYR A 20 -10.08 -5.21 -16.21
C TYR A 20 -9.51 -3.81 -16.45
N GLU A 21 -8.29 -3.72 -16.98
CA GLU A 21 -7.70 -2.46 -17.43
C GLU A 21 -8.56 -1.80 -18.52
N LYS A 22 -8.87 -2.54 -19.60
CA LYS A 22 -9.67 -2.01 -20.71
C LYS A 22 -11.07 -1.56 -20.29
N ALA A 23 -11.67 -2.25 -19.32
CA ALA A 23 -12.99 -1.92 -18.78
C ALA A 23 -12.96 -0.82 -17.72
N GLY A 24 -11.79 -0.24 -17.41
CA GLY A 24 -11.65 0.80 -16.38
C GLY A 24 -11.86 0.31 -14.94
N LYS A 25 -11.90 -1.00 -14.72
CA LYS A 25 -11.97 -1.59 -13.37
C LYS A 25 -10.64 -1.47 -12.65
N TRP A 26 -9.55 -1.61 -13.39
CA TRP A 26 -8.20 -1.30 -12.93
C TRP A 26 -7.74 -0.04 -13.64
N VAL A 27 -7.24 0.92 -12.87
CA VAL A 27 -6.68 2.16 -13.38
C VAL A 27 -5.26 2.28 -12.83
N TYR A 28 -4.31 2.50 -13.72
CA TYR A 28 -2.92 2.75 -13.34
C TYR A 28 -2.73 4.24 -13.10
N GLY A 29 -2.45 4.61 -11.85
CA GLY A 29 -2.12 5.98 -11.45
C GLY A 29 -0.62 6.16 -11.29
N GLN A 30 -0.12 7.32 -11.70
CA GLN A 30 1.24 7.77 -11.39
C GLN A 30 1.16 9.16 -10.76
N HIS A 31 2.01 9.42 -9.77
CA HIS A 31 2.19 10.76 -9.25
C HIS A 31 3.65 11.18 -9.50
N PRO A 32 3.90 12.23 -10.30
CA PRO A 32 5.24 12.53 -10.82
C PRO A 32 6.23 12.97 -9.74
N GLY A 33 5.75 13.38 -8.55
CA GLY A 33 6.57 14.09 -7.58
C GLY A 33 6.51 13.59 -6.14
N PHE A 34 5.90 12.43 -5.82
CA PHE A 34 5.76 12.01 -4.42
C PHE A 34 6.34 10.63 -4.11
N TRP A 35 5.92 9.59 -4.83
CA TRP A 35 6.26 8.20 -4.50
C TRP A 35 7.77 7.94 -4.39
N CYS A 36 8.54 8.56 -5.29
CA CYS A 36 9.99 8.40 -5.40
C CYS A 36 10.79 9.48 -4.66
N THR A 37 10.16 10.29 -3.80
CA THR A 37 10.86 11.28 -2.96
C THR A 37 11.34 10.67 -1.64
N GLY A 38 12.13 11.43 -0.88
CA GLY A 38 12.52 11.08 0.49
C GLY A 38 11.43 11.34 1.54
N TYR A 39 10.28 11.92 1.16
CA TYR A 39 9.23 12.23 2.12
C TYR A 39 8.59 10.97 2.70
N ALA A 40 8.33 11.04 4.01
CA ALA A 40 7.42 10.14 4.68
C ALA A 40 5.97 10.47 4.28
N PHE A 41 5.05 9.53 4.48
CA PHE A 41 3.65 9.75 4.13
C PHE A 41 2.92 10.69 5.08
N TRP A 42 3.55 11.06 6.20
CA TRP A 42 3.06 12.12 7.08
C TRP A 42 2.95 13.46 6.34
N GLU A 43 3.87 13.71 5.40
CA GLU A 43 3.93 14.92 4.57
C GLU A 43 3.06 14.83 3.30
N LEU A 44 2.25 13.78 3.15
CA LEU A 44 1.43 13.61 1.94
C LEU A 44 0.43 14.75 1.75
N HIS A 45 -0.12 15.27 2.85
CA HIS A 45 -1.11 16.35 2.83
C HIS A 45 -0.51 17.71 2.41
N SER A 46 0.77 17.95 2.71
CA SER A 46 1.49 19.19 2.44
C SER A 46 2.18 19.15 1.07
N GLU A 47 2.90 18.06 0.78
CA GLU A 47 3.75 17.95 -0.42
C GLU A 47 3.01 17.44 -1.66
N ALA A 48 1.91 16.71 -1.49
CA ALA A 48 1.10 16.19 -2.59
C ALA A 48 -0.41 16.22 -2.25
N PRO A 49 -0.99 17.42 -2.02
CA PRO A 49 -2.37 17.57 -1.57
C PRO A 49 -3.39 16.99 -2.56
N ASP A 50 -3.12 17.04 -3.86
CA ASP A 50 -3.95 16.46 -4.92
C ASP A 50 -3.99 14.92 -4.81
N LEU A 51 -2.83 14.30 -4.57
CA LEU A 51 -2.72 12.87 -4.33
C LEU A 51 -3.41 12.47 -3.02
N PHE A 52 -3.23 13.24 -1.94
CA PHE A 52 -3.93 13.01 -0.68
C PHE A 52 -5.45 13.01 -0.87
N LEU A 53 -5.99 14.04 -1.54
CA LEU A 53 -7.42 14.14 -1.84
C LEU A 53 -7.91 13.00 -2.72
N HIS A 54 -7.09 12.53 -3.66
CA HIS A 54 -7.41 11.35 -4.47
C HIS A 54 -7.52 10.09 -3.61
N LEU A 55 -6.57 9.85 -2.71
CA LEU A 55 -6.58 8.68 -1.83
C LEU A 55 -7.75 8.71 -0.82
N VAL A 56 -8.06 9.89 -0.27
CA VAL A 56 -9.18 10.10 0.67
C VAL A 56 -10.54 9.73 0.05
N ARG A 57 -10.67 9.80 -1.29
CA ARG A 57 -11.89 9.41 -2.03
C ARG A 57 -12.03 7.90 -2.28
N SER A 58 -11.04 7.09 -1.93
CA SER A 58 -11.10 5.63 -2.10
C SER A 58 -12.17 5.01 -1.17
N ASP A 59 -12.23 3.70 -0.96
CA ASP A 59 -12.86 3.13 0.25
C ASP A 59 -11.81 2.58 1.23
N ARG A 60 -10.66 2.17 0.67
CA ARG A 60 -9.51 1.58 1.34
C ARG A 60 -8.25 1.91 0.54
N VAL A 61 -7.15 2.13 1.25
CA VAL A 61 -5.82 2.29 0.67
C VAL A 61 -4.90 1.22 1.24
N CYS A 62 -4.30 0.43 0.36
CA CYS A 62 -3.38 -0.64 0.72
C CYS A 62 -1.95 -0.24 0.34
N PHE A 63 -1.11 0.00 1.33
CA PHE A 63 0.33 0.24 1.12
C PHE A 63 1.08 -1.08 1.24
N ASN A 64 1.69 -1.55 0.15
CA ASN A 64 2.41 -2.82 0.12
C ASN A 64 3.93 -2.58 0.16
N SER A 65 4.69 -3.51 0.75
CA SER A 65 6.15 -3.50 0.96
C SER A 65 6.65 -2.87 2.26
N ASP A 66 7.86 -3.29 2.64
CA ASP A 66 8.65 -2.72 3.73
C ASP A 66 8.89 -1.21 3.56
N LEU A 67 9.26 -0.77 2.35
CA LEU A 67 9.56 0.64 2.08
C LEU A 67 8.33 1.53 2.35
N ASN A 68 7.16 1.11 1.89
CA ASN A 68 5.93 1.87 2.14
C ASN A 68 5.53 1.85 3.62
N HIS A 69 5.77 0.74 4.33
CA HIS A 69 5.56 0.70 5.77
C HIS A 69 6.49 1.65 6.53
N ARG A 70 7.78 1.68 6.17
CA ARG A 70 8.73 2.65 6.75
C ARG A 70 8.29 4.08 6.48
N LYS A 71 7.88 4.42 5.24
CA LYS A 71 7.34 5.75 4.92
C LYS A 71 6.05 6.09 5.69
N LEU A 72 5.17 5.11 5.94
CA LEU A 72 3.97 5.29 6.78
C LEU A 72 4.33 5.59 8.23
N ALA A 73 5.28 4.84 8.79
CA ALA A 73 5.71 4.95 10.19
C ALA A 73 6.79 6.02 10.42
N TYR A 74 7.03 6.89 9.43
CA TYR A 74 8.07 7.93 9.45
C TYR A 74 9.49 7.38 9.67
N ASP A 75 9.72 6.10 9.36
CA ASP A 75 10.93 5.32 9.68
C ASP A 75 11.38 5.47 11.14
N CYS A 76 10.44 5.77 12.03
CA CYS A 76 10.72 5.99 13.44
C CYS A 76 10.96 4.65 14.15
N ALA A 77 11.93 4.63 15.06
CA ALA A 77 12.13 3.55 16.03
C ALA A 77 11.07 3.60 17.14
N ALA A 78 9.78 3.65 16.76
CA ALA A 78 8.67 3.68 17.69
C ALA A 78 8.67 2.41 18.57
N PRO A 79 8.36 2.52 19.88
CA PRO A 79 8.21 1.37 20.74
C PRO A 79 7.22 0.35 20.16
N SER A 80 7.47 -0.94 20.37
CA SER A 80 6.60 -2.01 19.85
C SER A 80 5.18 -2.02 20.45
N SER A 81 4.96 -1.27 21.53
CA SER A 81 3.65 -1.00 22.14
C SER A 81 2.87 0.12 21.45
N THR A 82 3.48 0.87 20.52
CA THR A 82 2.80 1.95 19.79
C THR A 82 1.71 1.35 18.89
N SER A 83 0.47 1.80 19.06
CA SER A 83 -0.64 1.40 18.18
C SER A 83 -0.41 1.87 16.75
N PHE A 84 -0.94 1.15 15.77
CA PHE A 84 -0.76 1.48 14.35
C PHE A 84 -1.23 2.90 14.01
N ASP A 85 -2.40 3.33 14.50
CA ASP A 85 -2.94 4.67 14.27
C ASP A 85 -1.98 5.78 14.71
N MET A 86 -1.30 5.57 15.86
CA MET A 86 -0.28 6.49 16.36
C MET A 86 1.00 6.43 15.53
N ALA A 87 1.40 5.23 15.11
CA ALA A 87 2.62 5.04 14.31
C ALA A 87 2.53 5.71 12.93
N ILE A 88 1.34 5.75 12.31
CA ILE A 88 1.14 6.39 11.01
C ILE A 88 0.78 7.89 11.09
N GLY A 89 0.69 8.43 12.31
CA GLY A 89 0.57 9.86 12.59
C GLY A 89 -0.61 10.54 11.86
N PRO A 90 -0.37 11.61 11.08
CA PRO A 90 -1.41 12.33 10.35
C PRO A 90 -2.24 11.44 9.41
N MET A 91 -1.70 10.33 8.93
CA MET A 91 -2.43 9.41 8.05
C MET A 91 -3.60 8.69 8.74
N ALA A 92 -3.60 8.59 10.08
CA ALA A 92 -4.72 8.06 10.84
C ALA A 92 -5.75 9.13 11.26
N SER A 93 -5.28 10.36 11.48
CA SER A 93 -6.03 11.41 12.20
C SER A 93 -6.55 12.55 11.32
N SER A 94 -6.04 12.70 10.10
CA SER A 94 -6.47 13.77 9.19
C SER A 94 -7.92 13.55 8.75
N ALA A 95 -8.75 14.60 8.84
CA ALA A 95 -10.17 14.54 8.51
C ALA A 95 -10.40 14.03 7.07
N GLY A 96 -11.20 12.97 6.92
CA GLY A 96 -11.34 12.19 5.67
C GLY A 96 -10.49 10.91 5.64
N GLY A 97 -9.70 10.64 6.68
CA GLY A 97 -8.84 9.47 6.84
C GLY A 97 -9.61 8.16 6.66
N GLN A 98 -9.48 7.60 5.46
CA GLN A 98 -9.96 6.27 5.16
C GLN A 98 -9.23 5.24 5.99
N LYS A 99 -9.78 4.03 6.15
CA LYS A 99 -9.00 2.95 6.76
C LYS A 99 -7.82 2.61 5.85
N VAL A 100 -6.65 3.07 6.27
CA VAL A 100 -5.35 2.74 5.69
C VAL A 100 -4.93 1.39 6.23
N ALA A 101 -4.56 0.48 5.34
CA ALA A 101 -3.95 -0.80 5.71
C ALA A 101 -2.53 -0.86 5.15
N ALA A 102 -1.58 -1.29 5.99
CA ALA A 102 -0.23 -1.59 5.56
C ALA A 102 -0.07 -3.11 5.43
N VAL A 103 0.34 -3.58 4.26
CA VAL A 103 0.64 -5.00 4.00
C VAL A 103 2.16 -5.16 3.97
N VAL A 104 2.69 -5.70 5.07
CA VAL A 104 4.10 -6.09 5.16
C VAL A 104 4.20 -7.61 5.16
N ILE A 105 4.87 -8.16 4.16
CA ILE A 105 5.23 -9.57 4.16
C ILE A 105 6.50 -9.70 4.99
N LEU A 106 6.35 -10.15 6.23
CA LEU A 106 7.49 -10.51 7.07
C LEU A 106 8.01 -11.87 6.59
N SER A 107 9.24 -11.93 6.05
CA SER A 107 9.89 -13.22 5.82
C SER A 107 10.19 -13.87 7.18
N GLU A 108 9.63 -15.05 7.41
CA GLU A 108 9.72 -15.79 8.66
C GLU A 108 11.17 -16.08 9.07
N GLY A 109 11.66 -15.37 10.09
CA GLY A 109 12.86 -15.73 10.85
C GLY A 109 12.56 -16.19 12.28
N ARG A 110 11.28 -16.21 12.70
CA ARG A 110 10.87 -16.66 14.03
C ARG A 110 9.54 -17.41 13.97
N PRO A 111 9.45 -18.65 14.51
CA PRO A 111 8.22 -19.43 14.48
C PRO A 111 7.10 -18.71 15.27
N GLY A 112 5.94 -18.52 14.65
CA GLY A 112 4.69 -18.16 15.35
C GLY A 112 4.08 -16.78 15.10
N LYS A 113 4.50 -15.98 14.11
CA LYS A 113 3.83 -14.69 13.80
C LYS A 113 3.09 -14.73 12.46
N LYS A 114 1.75 -14.77 12.54
CA LYS A 114 0.81 -14.62 11.42
C LYS A 114 1.00 -13.27 10.71
N VAL A 115 0.69 -13.26 9.41
CA VAL A 115 0.41 -12.03 8.63
C VAL A 115 -0.60 -11.20 9.43
N ARG A 116 -0.18 -10.02 9.90
CA ARG A 116 -1.11 -9.05 10.49
C ARG A 116 -1.50 -8.07 9.39
N PHE A 117 -2.78 -8.02 9.10
CA PHE A 117 -3.39 -6.82 8.57
C PHE A 117 -3.51 -5.87 9.77
N ALA A 118 -2.71 -4.80 9.77
CA ALA A 118 -2.98 -3.65 10.63
C ALA A 118 -3.96 -2.74 9.88
#